data_AF-A0A916W3G7-F1
#
_entry.id   AF-A0A916W3G7-F1
#
_cell.length_a   1.000
_cell.length_b   1.000
_cell.length_c   1.000
_cell.angle_alpha   90.00
_cell.angle_beta   90.00
_cell.angle_gamma   90.00
#
_symmetry.space_group_name_H-M   'P 1'
#
loop_
_entity.id
_entity.type
_entity.pdbx_description
1 polymer ?
#
loop_
_entity_poly.entity_id
_entity_poly.type
_entity_poly.pdbx_seq_one_letter_code
_entity_poly.pdbx_strand_id
1 'polypeptide(L)' 'MALKQKGAYCSNCQKQVLAQGTKPNHILHLLLTIVTGGLWAPVWLLITFMSAGNYRCTQCGSRV' A
#
# COMPACT_ATOMS: atom_id res chain seq x y z
N MET A 1 -9.73 -1.70 3.83
CA MET A 1 -8.32 -1.36 3.53
C MET A 1 -7.52 -1.68 4.77
N ALA A 2 -6.44 -2.46 4.68
CA ALA A 2 -5.63 -2.81 5.84
C ALA A 2 -4.37 -1.94 5.88
N LEU A 3 -4.05 -1.40 7.05
CA LEU A 3 -2.85 -0.62 7.29
C LEU A 3 -1.68 -1.57 7.54
N LYS A 4 -0.58 -1.42 6.78
CA LYS A 4 0.70 -2.08 7.06
C LYS A 4 1.58 -1.06 7.76
N GLN A 5 2.16 -1.45 8.90
CA GLN A 5 3.09 -0.61 9.65
C GLN A 5 4.47 -1.26 9.65
N LYS A 6 5.52 -0.45 9.44
CA LYS A 6 6.92 -0.86 9.57
C LYS A 6 7.71 0.24 10.28
N GLY A 7 8.75 -0.11 11.03
CA GLY A 7 9.70 0.89 11.52
C GLY A 7 10.53 1.42 10.34
N ALA A 8 10.59 2.74 10.18
CA ALA A 8 11.48 3.39 9.21
C ALA A 8 12.03 4.68 9.80
N TYR A 9 13.21 5.09 9.32
CA TYR A 9 13.79 6.37 9.68
C TYR A 9 13.13 7.49 8.88
N CYS A 10 12.62 8.52 9.55
CA CYS A 10 12.06 9.69 8.89
C CYS A 10 13.08 10.84 8.89
N SER A 11 13.48 11.31 7.71
CA SER A 11 14.38 12.47 7.56
C SER A 11 13.77 13.79 8.06
N ASN A 12 12.45 13.94 8.06
CA ASN A 12 11.81 15.16 8.58
C ASN A 12 11.77 15.19 10.12
N CYS A 13 11.42 14.07 10.78
CA CYS A 13 11.43 13.96 12.24
C CYS A 13 12.80 13.60 12.84
N GLN A 14 13.79 13.26 12.01
CA GLN A 14 15.14 12.84 12.39
C GLN A 14 15.16 11.68 13.41
N LYS A 15 14.14 10.80 13.38
CA LYS A 15 13.98 9.69 14.33
C LYS A 15 13.35 8.46 13.67
N GLN A 16 13.51 7.32 14.33
CA GLN A 16 12.79 6.10 13.96
C GLN A 16 11.29 6.29 14.24
N VAL A 17 10.46 6.10 13.22
CA VAL A 17 9.02 6.27 13.30
C VAL A 17 8.30 5.04 12.74
N LEU A 18 7.04 4.88 13.13
CA LEU A 18 6.15 3.93 12.47
C LEU A 18 5.73 4.52 11.12
N ALA A 19 6.23 3.92 10.05
CA ALA A 19 5.78 4.16 8.69
C ALA A 19 4.53 3.35 8.42
N GLN A 20 3.45 4.01 8.02
CA GLN A 20 2.18 3.40 7.66
C GLN A 20 2.00 3.43 6.14
N GLY A 21 1.73 2.28 5.55
CA GLY A 21 1.38 2.12 4.14
C GLY A 21 0.03 1.43 4.00
N THR A 22 -0.71 1.76 2.95
CA THR A 22 -2.00 1.13 2.67
C THR A 22 -1.79 -0.10 1.81
N LYS A 23 -2.27 -1.27 2.27
CA LYS A 23 -2.26 -2.49 1.46
C LYS A 23 -3.55 -2.58 0.65
N PRO A 24 -3.46 -2.77 -0.68
CA PRO A 24 -4.64 -3.05 -1.50
C PRO A 24 -5.28 -4.37 -1.07
N ASN A 25 -6.61 -4.45 -1.14
CA ASN A 25 -7.34 -5.67 -0.79
C ASN A 25 -7.25 -6.68 -1.95
N HIS A 26 -6.23 -7.54 -1.91
CA HIS A 26 -5.98 -8.56 -2.94
C HIS A 26 -7.16 -9.54 -3.09
N ILE A 27 -7.92 -9.82 -2.03
CA ILE A 27 -9.06 -10.74 -2.08
C ILE A 27 -10.16 -10.18 -2.97
N LEU A 28 -10.48 -8.90 -2.81
CA LEU A 28 -11.49 -8.23 -3.63
C LEU A 28 -11.11 -8.24 -5.11
N HIS A 29 -9.82 -8.02 -5.42
CA HIS A 29 -9.35 -8.02 -6.80
C HIS A 29 -9.30 -9.42 -7.41
N LEU A 30 -8.99 -10.43 -6.61
CA LEU A 30 -9.06 -11.83 -7.03
C LEU A 30 -10.51 -12.23 -7.35
N LEU A 31 -11.46 -11.82 -6.52
CA LEU A 31 -12.89 -12.00 -6.79
C LEU A 31 -13.32 -11.32 -8.11
N LEU A 32 -12.94 -10.06 -8.31
CA LEU A 32 -13.24 -9.34 -9.57
C LEU A 32 -12.61 -10.02 -10.78
N THR A 33 -11.39 -10.53 -10.65
CA THR A 33 -10.70 -11.27 -11.72
C THR A 33 -11.47 -12.55 -12.06
N ILE A 34 -11.99 -13.28 -11.08
CA ILE A 34 -12.82 -14.48 -11.34
C ILE A 34 -14.15 -14.10 -12.00
N VAL A 35 -14.84 -13.09 -11.47
CA VAL A 35 -16.17 -12.64 -11.98
C VAL A 35 -16.08 -12.10 -13.41
N THR A 36 -14.98 -11.42 -13.76
CA THR A 36 -14.76 -10.86 -15.10
C THR A 36 -14.05 -11.83 -16.06
N GLY A 37 -13.84 -13.09 -15.68
CA GLY A 37 -13.19 -14.09 -16.55
C GLY A 37 -11.71 -13.80 -16.83
N GLY A 38 -11.00 -13.17 -15.90
CA GLY A 38 -9.58 -12.83 -16.02
C GLY A 38 -9.31 -11.42 -16.56
N LEU A 39 -10.32 -10.71 -17.07
CA LEU A 39 -10.15 -9.39 -17.68
C LEU A 39 -9.66 -8.31 -16.69
N TRP A 40 -9.93 -8.50 -15.39
CA TRP A 40 -9.53 -7.56 -14.32
C TRP A 40 -8.09 -7.75 -13.81
N ALA A 41 -7.41 -8.84 -14.19
CA ALA A 41 -6.04 -9.10 -13.78
C ALA A 41 -5.04 -7.95 -14.08
N PRO A 42 -5.02 -7.31 -15.27
CA PRO A 42 -4.11 -6.19 -15.55
C PRO A 42 -4.37 -4.96 -14.67
N VAL A 43 -5.64 -4.64 -14.39
CA VAL A 43 -6.02 -3.52 -13.49
C VAL A 43 -5.55 -3.81 -12.07
N TRP A 44 -5.70 -5.06 -11.62
CA TRP A 44 -5.20 -5.49 -10.32
C TRP A 44 -3.69 -5.32 -10.20
N LEU A 45 -2.92 -5.75 -11.21
CA LEU A 45 -1.47 -5.55 -11.24
C LEU A 45 -1.09 -4.08 -11.13
N LEU A 46 -1.67 -3.20 -11.96
CA LEU A 46 -1.42 -1.75 -11.91
C LEU A 46 -1.65 -1.16 -10.50
N ILE A 47 -2.79 -1.47 -9.88
CA ILE A 47 -3.12 -0.97 -8.55
C ILE A 47 -2.13 -1.49 -7.50
N THR A 48 -1.72 -2.76 -7.60
CA THR A 48 -0.73 -3.32 -6.67
C THR A 48 0.63 -2.65 -6.78
N PHE A 49 1.10 -2.36 -8.00
CA PHE A 49 2.37 -1.65 -8.21
C PHE A 49 2.31 -0.20 -7.72
N MET A 50 1.22 0.52 -8.01
CA MET A 50 1.05 1.91 -7.54
C MET A 50 0.97 1.99 -6.01
N SER A 51 0.40 0.99 -5.35
CA SER A 51 0.18 1.01 -3.90
C SER A 51 1.37 0.49 -3.09
N ALA A 52 2.35 -0.19 -3.72
CA ALA A 52 3.46 -0.87 -3.02
C ALA A 52 4.50 0.08 -2.38
N GLY A 53 4.52 1.37 -2.74
CA GLY A 53 5.57 2.31 -2.31
C GLY A 53 5.13 3.45 -1.38
N ASN A 54 3.85 3.55 -1.03
CA ASN A 54 3.33 4.73 -0.33
C ASN A 54 3.39 4.56 1.20
N TYR A 55 4.60 4.46 1.74
CA TYR A 55 4.83 4.53 3.19
C TYR A 55 4.92 6.00 3.62
N ARG A 56 4.16 6.34 4.66
CA ARG A 56 4.15 7.68 5.25
C ARG A 56 4.43 7.61 6.74
N CYS A 57 5.18 8.59 7.23
CA CYS A 57 5.39 8.78 8.65
C CYS A 57 4.06 9.07 9.36
N THR A 58 3.74 8.35 10.44
CA THR A 58 2.54 8.59 11.25
C THR A 58 2.61 9.87 12.09
N GLN A 59 3.79 10.46 12.25
CA GLN A 59 4.01 11.66 13.07
C GLN A 59 3.90 12.95 12.26
N CYS A 60 4.55 13.02 11.09
CA CYS A 60 4.60 14.23 10.26
C CYS A 60 3.96 14.08 8.87
N GLY A 61 3.56 12.87 8.47
CA GLY A 61 2.95 12.62 7.16
C GLY A 61 3.90 12.64 5.96
N SER A 62 5.21 12.86 6.16
CA SER A 62 6.20 12.81 5.08
C SER A 62 6.37 11.37 4.56
N ARG A 63 6.78 11.23 3.29
CA ARG A 63 7.14 9.93 2.71
C ARG A 63 8.43 9.43 3.34
N VAL A 64 8.48 8.13 3.66
CA VAL A 64 9.59 7.45 4.36
C VAL A 64 9.89 6.10 3.72
#